data_AF-A0A2W4KVL2-F1
#
_entry.id   AF-A0A2W4KVL2-F1
#
_cell.length_a   1.000
_cell.length_b   1.000
_cell.length_c   1.000
_cell.angle_alpha   90.00
_cell.angle_beta   90.00
_cell.angle_gamma   90.00
#
_symmetry.space_group_name_H-M   'P 1'
#
loop_
_entity.id
_entity.type
_entity.pdbx_description
1 polymer ?
#
loop_
_entity_poly.entity_id
_entity_poly.type
_entity_poly.pdbx_seq_one_letter_code
_entity_poly.pdbx_strand_id
1 'polypeptide(L)' 'MSASPDLAELTEKHRLLDRMIEEELSRPAVDSIKVNSLKLQKLRLKDQIARLSRGKQ' A
#
# COMPACT_ATOMS: atom_id res chain seq x y z
N MET A 1 16.23 -2.70 20.72
CA MET A 1 15.34 -2.02 19.76
C MET A 1 15.39 -2.80 18.45
N SER A 2 14.36 -3.59 18.15
CA SER A 2 14.33 -4.42 16.94
C SER A 2 13.09 -4.04 16.14
N ALA A 3 13.13 -2.88 15.50
CA ALA A 3 12.16 -2.52 14.48
C ALA A 3 12.39 -3.47 13.30
N SER A 4 11.46 -4.40 13.10
CA SER A 4 11.56 -5.36 11.99
C SER A 4 11.56 -4.59 10.67
N PRO A 5 12.58 -4.74 9.82
CA PRO A 5 12.72 -3.99 8.57
C PRO A 5 11.49 -4.16 7.65
N ASP A 6 10.82 -5.31 7.74
CA ASP A 6 9.64 -5.65 6.95
C ASP A 6 8.50 -4.64 7.08
N LEU A 7 8.27 -4.09 8.27
CA LEU A 7 7.13 -3.20 8.53
C LEU A 7 7.38 -1.79 7.98
N ALA A 8 8.64 -1.31 8.08
CA ALA A 8 9.04 -0.03 7.50
C ALA A 8 8.96 -0.06 5.97
N GLU A 9 9.46 -1.15 5.35
CA GLU A 9 9.43 -1.31 3.89
C GLU A 9 8.00 -1.46 3.35
N LEU A 10 7.14 -2.23 4.05
CA LEU A 10 5.73 -2.35 3.69
C LEU A 10 4.98 -1.01 3.83
N THR A 11 5.28 -0.24 4.86
CA THR A 11 4.68 1.09 5.06
C THR A 11 5.08 2.05 3.93
N GLU A 12 6.34 2.01 3.51
CA GLU A 12 6.82 2.84 2.40
C GLU A 12 6.18 2.42 1.08
N LYS A 13 6.11 1.10 0.79
CA LYS A 13 5.39 0.58 -0.39
C LYS A 13 3.92 1.00 -0.40
N HIS A 14 3.24 0.96 0.74
CA HIS A 14 1.87 1.43 0.87
C HIS A 14 1.76 2.93 0.54
N ARG A 15 2.69 3.75 1.03
CA ARG A 15 2.71 5.19 0.79
C ARG A 15 2.96 5.53 -0.69
N LEU A 16 3.84 4.78 -1.36
CA LEU A 16 4.09 4.92 -2.79
C LEU A 16 2.86 4.54 -3.61
N LEU A 17 2.20 3.42 -3.28
CA LEU A 17 0.95 3.00 -3.92
C LEU A 17 -0.15 4.05 -3.79
N ASP A 18 -0.25 4.70 -2.63
CA ASP A 18 -1.21 5.80 -2.44
C ASP A 18 -0.94 6.99 -3.34
N ARG A 19 0.33 7.43 -3.42
CA ARG A 19 0.71 8.49 -4.36
C ARG A 19 0.42 8.13 -5.80
N MET A 20 0.71 6.90 -6.22
CA MET A 20 0.43 6.46 -7.59
C MET A 20 -1.07 6.46 -7.88
N ILE A 21 -1.90 6.04 -6.92
CA ILE A 21 -3.36 6.09 -7.06
C ILE A 21 -3.85 7.54 -7.18
N GLU A 22 -3.37 8.44 -6.32
CA GLU A 22 -3.73 9.86 -6.35
C GLU A 22 -3.30 10.53 -7.66
N GLU A 23 -2.08 10.25 -8.13
CA GLU A 23 -1.56 10.79 -9.37
C GLU A 23 -2.37 10.27 -10.58
N GLU A 24 -2.71 8.99 -10.62
CA GLU A 24 -3.52 8.42 -11.69
C GLU A 24 -4.97 8.94 -11.65
N LEU A 25 -5.54 9.12 -10.45
CA LEU A 25 -6.88 9.72 -10.26
C LEU A 25 -6.91 11.21 -10.62
N SER A 26 -5.79 11.92 -10.48
CA SER A 26 -5.67 13.33 -10.87
C SER A 26 -5.65 13.53 -12.38
N ARG A 27 -5.34 12.47 -13.15
CA ARG A 27 -5.30 12.53 -14.61
C ARG A 27 -6.71 12.56 -15.18
N PRO A 28 -6.99 13.39 -16.21
CA PRO A 28 -8.30 13.44 -16.85
C PRO A 28 -8.67 12.13 -17.57
N ALA A 29 -7.68 11.33 -17.96
CA ALA A 29 -7.84 9.99 -18.51
C ALA A 29 -7.47 8.94 -17.45
N VAL A 30 -8.21 8.90 -16.35
CA VAL A 30 -7.97 7.91 -15.30
C VAL A 30 -8.22 6.50 -15.82
N ASP A 31 -7.20 5.65 -15.72
CA ASP A 31 -7.35 4.23 -16.01
C ASP A 31 -7.98 3.54 -14.80
N SER A 32 -9.30 3.34 -14.87
CA SER A 32 -10.08 2.71 -13.81
C SER A 32 -9.64 1.27 -13.52
N ILE A 33 -9.12 0.53 -14.51
CA ILE A 33 -8.58 -0.82 -14.33
C ILE A 33 -7.30 -0.74 -13.50
N LYS A 34 -6.41 0.20 -13.84
CA LYS A 34 -5.15 0.41 -13.14
C LYS A 34 -5.37 0.89 -11.71
N VAL A 35 -6.25 1.88 -11.50
CA VAL A 35 -6.64 2.34 -10.16
C VAL A 35 -7.25 1.21 -9.32
N ASN A 36 -8.09 0.36 -9.91
CA ASN A 36 -8.69 -0.76 -9.18
C ASN A 36 -7.63 -1.79 -8.76
N SER A 37 -6.68 -2.11 -9.66
CA SER A 37 -5.54 -2.98 -9.33
C SER A 37 -4.66 -2.40 -8.22
N LEU A 38 -4.35 -1.09 -8.28
CA LEU A 38 -3.56 -0.41 -7.26
C LEU A 38 -4.29 -0.39 -5.90
N LYS A 39 -5.61 -0.14 -5.87
CA LYS A 39 -6.43 -0.21 -4.65
C LYS A 39 -6.45 -1.62 -4.06
N LEU A 40 -6.51 -2.66 -4.89
CA LEU A 40 -6.41 -4.06 -4.46
C LEU A 40 -5.04 -4.38 -3.85
N GLN A 41 -3.95 -3.90 -4.49
CA GLN A 41 -2.61 -4.04 -3.93
C GLN A 41 -2.46 -3.30 -2.59
N LYS A 42 -2.98 -2.07 -2.50
CA LYS A 42 -3.02 -1.30 -1.26
C LYS A 42 -3.75 -2.06 -0.14
N LEU A 43 -4.89 -2.66 -0.45
CA LEU A 43 -5.66 -3.46 0.51
C LEU A 43 -4.84 -4.66 1.02
N ARG A 44 -4.17 -5.39 0.12
CA ARG A 44 -3.30 -6.52 0.48
C ARG A 44 -2.12 -6.10 1.35
N LEU A 45 -1.47 -4.98 1.03
CA LEU A 45 -0.39 -4.40 1.82
C LEU A 45 -0.88 -4.01 3.21
N LYS A 46 -2.05 -3.38 3.32
CA LYS A 46 -2.66 -3.03 4.60
C LYS A 46 -2.94 -4.28 5.44
N ASP A 47 -3.45 -5.35 4.83
CA ASP A 47 -3.66 -6.63 5.51
C ASP A 47 -2.35 -7.30 5.94
N GLN A 48 -1.30 -7.26 5.10
CA GLN A 48 0.02 -7.76 5.46
C GLN A 48 0.60 -6.98 6.65
N ILE A 49 0.52 -5.65 6.64
CA ILE A 49 0.95 -4.80 7.76
C ILE A 49 0.15 -5.14 9.01
N ALA A 50 -1.18 -5.29 8.91
CA ALA A 50 -2.03 -5.64 10.04
C ALA A 50 -1.74 -7.05 10.58
N ARG A 51 -1.35 -8.00 9.73
CA ARG A 51 -0.92 -9.34 10.13
C ARG A 51 0.43 -9.32 10.81
N LEU A 52 1.42 -8.64 10.24
CA LEU A 52 2.75 -8.47 10.82
C LEU A 52 2.73 -7.69 12.14
N SER A 53 1.85 -6.70 12.25
CA SER A 53 1.63 -5.97 13.49
C SER A 53 0.97 -6.81 14.57
N ARG A 54 0.07 -7.74 14.20
CA ARG A 54 -0.62 -8.64 15.15
C ARG A 54 0.23 -9.85 15.54
N GLY A 55 1.07 -10.37 14.65
CA GLY A 55 1.95 -11.51 14.92
C GLY A 55 3.16 -11.21 15.81
N LYS A 56 3.27 -9.98 16.35
CA LYS A 56 4.31 -9.57 17.29
C LYS A 56 3.89 -9.60 18.76
N GLN A 57 2.72 -10.16 19.10
CA GLN A 57 2.31 -10.39 20.48
C GLN A 57 2.86 -11.70 21.03
#